data_AF-A0A6P2ARD7-F1
#
_entry.id   AF-A0A6P2ARD7-F1
#
_cell.length_a   1.000
_cell.length_b   1.000
_cell.length_c   1.000
_cell.angle_alpha   90.00
_cell.angle_beta   90.00
_cell.angle_gamma   90.00
#
_symmetry.space_group_name_H-M   'P 1'
#
loop_
_entity.id
_entity.type
_entity.pdbx_description
1 polymer ?
#
loop_
_entity_poly.entity_id
_entity_poly.type
_entity_poly.pdbx_seq_one_letter_code
_entity_poly.pdbx_strand_id
1 'polypeptide(L)' 'MLTKNQIIEMIQQFNQSARLEWLQLFDTTALRRYLDHLQWTMEPRGGQSTWIREGDTPAVVSRLPQD' A
#
# COMPACT_ATOMS: atom_id res chain seq x y z
N MET A 1 -0.43 -18.75 2.55
CA MET A 1 -1.01 -17.38 2.59
C MET A 1 -0.28 -16.60 3.65
N LEU A 2 0.15 -15.37 3.37
CA LEU A 2 0.71 -14.49 4.41
C LEU A 2 -0.42 -13.97 5.30
N THR A 3 -0.18 -13.92 6.61
CA THR A 3 -1.11 -13.31 7.56
C THR A 3 -1.04 -11.78 7.47
N LYS A 4 -2.08 -11.09 7.95
CA LYS A 4 -2.10 -9.61 8.01
C LYS A 4 -0.87 -9.05 8.72
N ASN A 5 -0.49 -9.63 9.86
CA ASN A 5 0.67 -9.19 10.64
C ASN A 5 1.99 -9.41 9.88
N GLN A 6 2.13 -10.53 9.17
CA GLN A 6 3.32 -10.79 8.34
C GLN A 6 3.46 -9.77 7.21
N ILE A 7 2.35 -9.37 6.58
CA ILE A 7 2.38 -8.34 5.53
C ILE A 7 2.78 -6.98 6.12
N ILE A 8 2.25 -6.63 7.30
CA ILE A 8 2.61 -5.40 8.01
C ILE A 8 4.11 -5.36 8.36
N GLU A 9 4.67 -6.45 8.88
CA GLU A 9 6.09 -6.56 9.20
C GLU A 9 6.95 -6.35 7.93
N MET A 10 6.57 -6.97 6.81
CA MET A 10 7.27 -6.76 5.53
C MET A 10 7.16 -5.33 5.04
N ILE A 11 5.98 -4.69 5.13
CA ILE A 11 5.81 -3.28 4.78
C ILE A 11 6.74 -2.39 5.62
N GLN A 12 6.89 -2.64 6.92
CA GLN A 12 7.77 -1.85 7.79
C GLN A 12 9.25 -2.04 7.48
N GLN A 13 9.66 -3.21 6.97
CA GLN A 13 11.02 -3.43 6.48
C GLN A 13 11.35 -2.53 5.27
N PHE A 14 10.36 -2.30 4.39
CA PHE A 14 10.51 -1.45 3.20
C PHE A 14 10.26 0.03 3.47
N ASN A 15 9.26 0.36 4.27
CA ASN A 15 8.87 1.71 4.65
C ASN A 15 8.77 1.84 6.17
N GLN A 16 9.90 2.15 6.80
CA GLN A 16 9.99 2.33 8.26
C GLN A 16 9.12 3.48 8.79
N SER A 17 8.71 4.42 7.94
CA SER A 17 7.81 5.52 8.34
C SER A 17 6.34 5.09 8.46
N ALA A 18 5.97 3.91 7.93
CA ALA A 18 4.62 3.39 8.03
C ALA A 18 4.33 2.88 9.45
N ARG A 19 3.55 3.65 10.21
CA ARG A 19 3.16 3.30 11.59
C ARG A 19 2.27 2.07 11.61
N LEU A 20 2.53 1.16 12.57
CA LEU A 20 1.74 -0.05 12.80
C LEU A 20 0.24 0.25 12.96
N GLU A 21 -0.08 1.22 13.82
CA GLU A 21 -1.45 1.66 14.13
C GLU A 21 -2.22 2.07 12.86
N TRP A 22 -1.53 2.72 11.93
CA TRP A 22 -2.11 3.13 10.66
C TRP A 22 -2.32 1.94 9.71
N LEU A 23 -1.33 1.05 9.61
CA LEU A 23 -1.42 -0.17 8.77
C LEU A 23 -2.52 -1.13 9.25
N GLN A 24 -2.80 -1.16 10.55
CA GLN A 24 -3.87 -1.99 11.10
C GLN A 24 -5.27 -1.59 10.62
N LEU A 25 -5.47 -0.35 10.14
CA LEU A 25 -6.75 0.14 9.62
C LEU A 25 -7.15 -0.50 8.28
N PHE A 26 -6.20 -1.11 7.56
CA PHE A 26 -6.43 -1.67 6.24
C PHE A 26 -6.71 -3.17 6.28
N ASP A 27 -7.46 -3.67 5.30
CA ASP A 27 -7.63 -5.11 5.11
C ASP A 27 -6.39 -5.76 4.49
N THR A 28 -6.36 -7.09 4.50
CA THR A 28 -5.24 -7.87 3.97
C THR A 28 -4.98 -7.61 2.48
N THR A 29 -6.04 -7.34 1.69
CA THR A 29 -5.95 -7.11 0.25
C THR A 29 -5.28 -5.78 -0.06
N ALA A 30 -5.69 -4.71 0.62
CA ALA A 30 -5.10 -3.38 0.51
C ALA A 30 -3.64 -3.38 0.98
N LEU A 31 -3.34 -4.06 2.08
CA LEU A 31 -1.95 -4.22 2.55
C LEU A 31 -1.09 -4.99 1.55
N ARG A 32 -1.64 -6.02 0.90
CA ARG A 32 -0.92 -6.78 -0.14
C ARG A 32 -0.59 -5.90 -1.35
N ARG A 33 -1.58 -5.17 -1.87
CA ARG A 33 -1.39 -4.20 -2.96
C ARG A 33 -0.31 -3.18 -2.62
N TYR A 34 -0.30 -2.68 -1.37
CA TYR A 34 0.71 -1.72 -0.92
C TYR A 34 2.11 -2.33 -0.84
N LEU A 35 2.24 -3.55 -0.31
CA LEU A 35 3.52 -4.27 -0.26
C LEU A 35 4.07 -4.51 -1.68
N ASP A 36 3.22 -4.96 -2.61
CA ASP A 36 3.61 -5.18 -4.00
C ASP A 36 4.10 -3.84 -4.62
N HIS A 37 3.42 -2.73 -4.36
CA HIS A 37 3.85 -1.40 -4.81
C HIS A 37 5.25 -1.02 -4.27
N LEU A 38 5.51 -1.22 -2.97
CA LEU A 38 6.80 -0.90 -2.36
C LEU A 38 7.94 -1.68 -3.03
N GLN A 39 7.74 -2.96 -3.30
CA GLN A 39 8.72 -3.81 -3.98
C GLN A 39 9.04 -3.32 -5.40
N TRP A 40 8.03 -2.89 -6.16
CA TRP A 40 8.23 -2.34 -7.50
C TRP A 40 8.98 -1.00 -7.50
N THR A 41 8.81 -0.18 -6.47
CA THR A 41 9.49 1.13 -6.38
C THR A 41 10.96 1.06 -5.99
N MET A 42 11.44 -0.09 -5.51
CA MET A 42 12.85 -0.30 -5.15
C MET A 42 13.74 -0.70 -6.33
N GLU A 43 13.15 -1.18 -7.43
CA GLU A 43 13.88 -1.43 -8.67
C GLU A 43 14.37 -0.10 -9.27
N PRO A 44 15.56 -0.06 -9.92
CA PRO A 44 15.97 1.08 -10.71
C PRO A 44 14.84 1.43 -11.69
N ARG A 45 14.45 2.71 -11.76
CA ARG A 45 13.34 3.18 -12.59
C ARG A 45 13.65 2.90 -14.07
N GLY A 46 13.31 1.70 -14.53
CA GLY A 46 13.36 1.31 -15.93
C GLY A 46 12.11 1.77 -16.65
N GLY A 47 12.13 1.78 -17.99
CA GLY A 47 10.95 2.12 -18.80
C GLY A 47 9.72 1.24 -18.56
N GLN A 48 9.86 0.14 -17.79
CA GLN A 48 8.78 -0.76 -17.38
C GLN A 48 8.21 -0.46 -15.98
N SER A 49 8.77 0.50 -15.23
CA SER A 49 8.24 0.96 -13.93
C SER A 49 7.00 1.85 -14.12
N THR A 50 5.99 1.34 -14.83
CA THR A 50 4.73 2.05 -15.09
C THR A 50 3.76 1.75 -13.96
N TRP A 51 3.30 2.80 -13.28
CA TRP A 51 2.25 2.65 -12.28
C TRP A 51 0.89 2.48 -12.96
N ILE A 52 0.31 1.29 -12.86
CA ILE A 52 -1.02 0.99 -13.35
C ILE A 52 -1.99 1.19 -12.18
N ARG A 53 -2.86 2.20 -12.28
CA ARG A 53 -3.99 2.35 -11.36
C ARG A 53 -4.96 1.19 -11.58
N GLU A 54 -5.35 0.53 -10.50
CA GLU A 54 -6.54 -0.33 -10.56
C GLU A 54 -7.78 0.57 -10.70
N GLY A 55 -8.66 0.23 -11.66
CA GLY A 55 -9.81 1.08 -12.04
C GLY A 55 -10.94 1.13 -11.00
N ASP A 56 -10.76 0.45 -9.88
CA ASP A 56 -11.67 0.33 -8.74
C ASP A 56 -11.49 1.46 -7.70
N THR A 57 -10.47 2.32 -7.86
CA THR A 57 -10.27 3.49 -6.99
C THR A 57 -10.47 4.82 -7.74
N PRO A 58 -11.40 5.69 -7.29
CA PRO A 58 -11.65 6.97 -7.96
C PRO A 58 -10.43 7.89 -7.85
N ALA A 59 -10.18 8.68 -8.90
CA ALA A 59 -9.05 9.61 -8.95
C ALA A 59 -9.08 10.70 -7.85
N VAL A 60 -10.28 10.99 -7.34
CA VAL A 60 -10.52 11.97 -6.26
C VAL A 60 -11.52 11.35 -5.29
N VAL A 61 -11.19 11.39 -3.99
CA VAL A 61 -12.11 11.04 -2.90
C VAL A 61 -12.26 12.28 -2.03
N SER A 62 -13.46 12.85 -1.99
CA SER A 62 -13.82 13.92 -1.05
C SER A 62 -14.44 13.33 0.21
N ARG A 63 -13.94 13.70 1.38
CA ARG A 63 -14.64 13.44 2.65
C ARG A 63 -15.55 14.61 2.93
N LEU A 64 -16.84 14.35 3.16
CA LEU A 64 -17.74 15.36 3.70
C LEU A 64 -17.29 15.68 5.15
N PRO A 65 -17.29 16.95 5.57
CA PRO A 65 -17.08 17.28 6.97
C PRO A 65 -18.15 16.56 7.81
N GLN A 66 -17.74 15.94 8.92
CA GLN A 66 -18.67 15.44 9.93
C GLN A 66 -18.90 16.55 10.94
N ASP A 67 -20.16 16.95 11.12
CA ASP A 67 -20.62 17.91 12.13
C ASP A 67 -20.46 17.37 13.56
#